data_AF-A0A0T7A7W2-F1
#
_entry.id   AF-A0A0T7A7W2-F1
#
_cell.length_a   1.000
_cell.length_b   1.000
_cell.length_c   1.000
_cell.angle_alpha   90.00
_cell.angle_beta   90.00
_cell.angle_gamma   90.00
#
_symmetry.space_group_name_H-M   'P 1'
#
loop_
_entity.id
_entity.type
_entity.pdbx_description
1 polymer ?
#
loop_
_entity_poly.entity_id
_entity_poly.type
_entity_poly.pdbx_seq_one_letter_code
_entity_poly.pdbx_strand_id
1 'polypeptide(L)'
;MVPAAGQQVWFWFQELDAQRTGNGYGPNALGFVAIAEWARLRGLVLKQWQLDAILALDIKRREVMAPKVEEQAEPEKPQVSERPLTARLFDALFPNKSR
;
A
#
# COMPACT_ATOMS: atom_id res chain seq x y z
N MET A 1 7.75 5.91 -23.18
CA MET A 1 7.59 4.96 -24.31
C MET A 1 8.22 3.64 -23.87
N VAL A 2 7.45 2.55 -23.86
CA VAL A 2 8.00 1.21 -23.53
C VAL A 2 8.67 0.66 -24.79
N PRO A 3 9.88 0.07 -24.72
CA PRO A 3 10.50 -0.59 -25.87
C PRO A 3 9.58 -1.67 -26.46
N ALA A 4 9.63 -1.90 -27.78
CA ALA A 4 8.72 -2.83 -28.47
C ALA A 4 8.68 -4.23 -27.82
N ALA A 5 9.83 -4.74 -27.35
CA ALA A 5 9.91 -6.02 -26.64
C ALA A 5 9.23 -6.01 -25.26
N GLY A 6 9.17 -4.86 -24.58
CA GLY A 6 8.50 -4.68 -23.29
C GLY A 6 7.01 -4.40 -23.41
N GLN A 7 6.53 -3.99 -24.58
CA GLN A 7 5.14 -3.62 -24.80
C GLN A 7 4.20 -4.83 -24.65
N GLN A 8 4.62 -6.00 -25.12
CA GLN A 8 3.87 -7.24 -24.94
C GLN A 8 3.75 -7.63 -23.46
N VAL A 9 4.85 -7.53 -22.70
CA VAL A 9 4.87 -7.86 -21.27
C VAL A 9 4.02 -6.87 -20.47
N TRP A 10 4.01 -5.60 -20.87
CA TRP A 10 3.15 -4.59 -20.28
C TRP A 10 1.66 -4.96 -20.45
N PHE A 11 1.23 -5.37 -21.64
CA PHE A 11 -0.16 -5.80 -21.84
C PHE A 11 -0.51 -7.03 -21.01
N TRP A 12 0.37 -8.02 -20.94
CA TRP A 12 0.18 -9.19 -20.08
C TRP A 12 0.05 -8.82 -18.60
N PHE A 13 0.89 -7.91 -18.13
CA PHE A 13 0.79 -7.39 -16.77
C PHE A 13 -0.57 -6.72 -16.53
N GLN A 14 -1.05 -5.87 -17.44
CA GLN A 14 -2.35 -5.21 -17.30
C GLN A 14 -3.52 -6.20 -17.19
N GLU A 15 -3.48 -7.31 -17.93
CA GLU A 15 -4.52 -8.36 -17.82
C GLU A 15 -4.51 -9.05 -16.46
N LEU A 16 -3.33 -9.45 -15.99
CA LEU A 16 -3.14 -10.01 -14.65
C LEU A 16 -3.58 -9.03 -13.57
N ASP A 17 -3.30 -7.76 -13.78
CA ASP A 17 -3.58 -6.67 -12.86
C ASP A 17 -5.08 -6.39 -12.69
N ALA A 18 -5.84 -6.50 -13.78
CA ALA A 18 -7.28 -6.29 -13.80
C ALA A 18 -8.07 -7.37 -13.02
N GLN A 19 -7.51 -8.56 -12.88
CA GLN A 19 -8.12 -9.68 -12.12
C GLN A 19 -7.77 -9.66 -10.64
N ARG A 20 -6.94 -8.71 -10.21
CA ARG A 20 -6.35 -8.71 -8.89
C ARG A 20 -7.33 -8.19 -7.85
N THR A 21 -7.38 -8.89 -6.72
CA THR A 21 -8.15 -8.48 -5.54
C THR A 21 -7.33 -7.57 -4.61
N GLY A 22 -8.03 -6.85 -3.74
CA GLY A 22 -7.43 -6.04 -2.68
C GLY A 22 -8.06 -6.37 -1.32
N ASN A 23 -7.32 -6.16 -0.24
CA ASN A 23 -7.75 -6.43 1.14
C ASN A 23 -8.07 -5.14 1.93
N GLY A 24 -8.25 -4.01 1.24
CA GLY A 24 -8.46 -2.69 1.84
C GLY A 24 -7.19 -1.88 2.09
N TYR A 25 -6.00 -2.49 2.01
CA TYR A 25 -4.69 -1.81 2.18
C TYR A 25 -3.88 -1.72 0.89
N GLY A 26 -4.58 -1.72 -0.25
CA GLY A 26 -3.99 -1.70 -1.58
C GLY A 26 -4.10 -3.04 -2.31
N PRO A 27 -3.50 -3.13 -3.51
CA PRO A 27 -3.55 -4.33 -4.33
C PRO A 27 -2.66 -5.45 -3.76
N ASN A 28 -3.16 -6.68 -3.75
CA ASN A 28 -2.38 -7.85 -3.36
C ASN A 28 -1.19 -8.09 -4.30
N ALA A 29 -0.15 -8.81 -3.85
CA ALA A 29 0.93 -9.22 -4.75
C ALA A 29 0.42 -10.20 -5.82
N LEU A 30 0.99 -10.17 -7.02
CA LEU A 30 0.78 -11.27 -7.97
C LEU A 30 1.52 -12.51 -7.48
N GLY A 31 0.75 -13.55 -7.14
CA GLY A 31 1.31 -14.85 -6.78
C GLY A 31 1.74 -15.64 -8.01
N PHE A 32 2.76 -16.49 -7.86
CA PHE A 32 3.22 -17.40 -8.92
C PHE A 32 2.12 -18.31 -9.47
N VAL A 33 1.17 -18.74 -8.62
CA VAL A 33 0.02 -19.55 -9.05
C VAL A 33 -0.86 -18.78 -10.02
N ALA A 34 -1.17 -17.51 -9.74
CA ALA A 34 -2.00 -16.69 -10.63
C ALA A 34 -1.31 -16.47 -11.98
N ILE A 35 0.01 -16.23 -11.98
CA ILE A 35 0.80 -16.07 -13.20
C ILE A 35 0.84 -17.39 -13.99
N ALA A 36 1.05 -18.52 -13.32
CA ALA A 36 1.09 -19.84 -13.95
C ALA A 36 -0.27 -20.23 -14.56
N GLU A 37 -1.37 -20.02 -13.84
CA GLU A 37 -2.72 -20.31 -14.35
C GLU A 37 -3.09 -19.39 -15.51
N TRP A 38 -2.78 -18.10 -15.43
CA TRP A 38 -2.98 -17.17 -16.55
C TRP A 38 -2.17 -17.60 -17.78
N ALA A 39 -0.89 -17.95 -17.61
CA ALA A 39 -0.04 -18.42 -18.70
C ALA A 39 -0.59 -19.72 -19.31
N ARG A 40 -1.05 -20.65 -18.48
CA ARG A 40 -1.70 -21.89 -18.92
C ARG A 40 -2.97 -21.61 -19.72
N LEU A 41 -3.85 -20.72 -19.26
CA LEU A 41 -5.08 -20.34 -19.98
C LEU A 41 -4.80 -19.67 -21.32
N ARG A 42 -3.69 -18.92 -21.42
CA ARG A 42 -3.23 -18.29 -22.66
C ARG A 42 -2.42 -19.22 -23.58
N GLY A 43 -2.10 -20.44 -23.15
CA GLY A 43 -1.22 -21.35 -23.90
C GLY A 43 0.21 -20.82 -24.03
N LEU A 44 0.68 -20.04 -23.05
CA LEU A 44 2.00 -19.41 -23.07
C LEU A 44 2.98 -20.14 -22.14
N VAL A 45 4.23 -20.26 -22.59
CA VAL A 45 5.37 -20.61 -21.73
C VAL A 45 6.23 -19.36 -21.59
N LEU A 46 6.23 -18.78 -20.39
CA LEU A 46 6.99 -17.56 -20.11
C LEU A 46 8.50 -17.87 -20.09
N LYS A 47 9.28 -17.04 -20.77
CA LYS A 47 10.73 -17.00 -20.60
C LYS A 47 11.07 -16.35 -19.26
N GLN A 48 12.22 -16.69 -18.69
CA GLN A 48 12.67 -16.15 -17.40
C GLN A 48 12.57 -14.62 -17.34
N TRP A 49 13.13 -13.91 -18.33
CA TRP A 49 13.09 -12.44 -18.35
C TRP A 49 11.66 -11.86 -18.42
N GLN A 50 10.69 -12.59 -18.98
CA GLN A 50 9.30 -12.12 -19.07
C GLN A 50 8.62 -12.25 -17.70
N LEU A 51 8.87 -13.37 -17.01
CA LEU A 51 8.43 -13.55 -15.64
C LEU A 51 9.05 -12.49 -14.72
N ASP A 52 10.36 -12.28 -14.82
CA ASP A 52 11.08 -11.28 -14.03
C ASP A 52 10.52 -9.86 -14.28
N ALA A 53 10.22 -9.54 -15.53
CA ALA A 53 9.63 -8.25 -15.90
C ALA A 53 8.20 -8.08 -15.33
N ILE A 54 7.36 -9.13 -15.35
CA ILE A 54 6.02 -9.09 -14.71
C ILE A 54 6.15 -8.84 -13.20
N LEU A 55 7.09 -9.53 -12.54
CA LEU A 55 7.34 -9.36 -11.11
C LEU A 55 7.88 -7.96 -10.78
N ALA A 56 8.76 -7.41 -11.61
CA ALA A 56 9.27 -6.05 -11.44
C ALA A 56 8.16 -4.99 -11.60
N LEU A 57 7.27 -5.15 -12.58
CA LEU A 57 6.09 -4.29 -12.75
C LEU A 57 5.15 -4.40 -11.56
N ASP A 58 4.96 -5.61 -11.02
CA ASP A 58 4.13 -5.84 -9.83
C ASP A 58 4.64 -5.10 -8.59
N ILE A 59 5.94 -5.19 -8.33
CA ILE A 59 6.59 -4.44 -7.25
C ILE A 59 6.37 -2.95 -7.49
N LYS A 60 6.64 -2.46 -8.70
CA LYS A 60 6.54 -1.03 -8.99
C LYS A 60 5.12 -0.49 -8.85
N ARG A 61 4.12 -1.26 -9.30
CA ARG A 61 2.71 -0.90 -9.12
C ARG A 61 2.37 -0.77 -7.63
N ARG A 62 2.82 -1.72 -6.80
CA ARG A 62 2.57 -1.69 -5.36
C ARG A 62 3.26 -0.51 -4.68
N GLU A 63 4.47 -0.15 -5.09
CA GLU A 63 5.15 1.05 -4.60
C GLU A 63 4.39 2.35 -4.95
N VAL A 64 3.87 2.44 -6.18
CA VAL A 64 3.13 3.62 -6.64
C VAL A 64 1.76 3.74 -5.96
N MET A 65 1.12 2.60 -5.70
CA MET A 65 -0.20 2.53 -5.05
C MET A 65 -0.13 2.57 -3.52
N ALA A 66 1.04 2.28 -2.94
CA ALA A 66 1.23 2.43 -1.51
C ALA A 66 0.97 3.89 -1.15
N PRO A 67 0.19 4.17 -0.07
CA PRO A 67 0.08 5.53 0.41
C PRO A 67 1.49 6.02 0.69
N LYS A 68 1.89 7.12 0.06
CA LYS A 68 3.10 7.83 0.47
C LYS A 68 2.84 8.16 1.93
N VAL A 69 3.57 7.51 2.83
CA VAL A 69 3.69 8.02 4.18
C VAL A 69 4.37 9.35 3.98
N GLU A 70 3.58 10.41 3.90
CA GLU A 70 4.10 11.75 4.02
C GLU A 70 4.88 11.71 5.32
N GLU A 71 6.18 11.98 5.21
CA GLU A 71 7.07 12.32 6.31
C GLU A 71 6.62 13.67 6.92
N GLN A 72 5.33 13.78 7.26
CA GLN A 72 4.66 14.96 7.78
C GLN A 72 3.47 14.51 8.64
N ALA A 73 3.77 13.75 9.66
CA ALA A 73 3.22 14.08 10.95
C ALA A 73 4.42 14.10 11.90
N GLU A 74 5.08 15.26 12.02
CA GLU A 74 5.53 15.62 13.37
C GLU A 74 4.31 15.31 14.25
N PRO A 75 4.41 14.39 15.23
CA PRO A 75 3.27 14.15 16.11
C PRO A 75 2.90 15.55 16.60
N GLU A 76 1.67 16.00 16.28
CA GLU A 76 1.13 17.21 16.87
C GLU A 76 1.42 17.05 18.36
N LYS A 77 2.44 17.75 18.84
CA LYS A 77 2.82 17.67 20.24
C LYS A 77 1.52 18.01 20.93
N PRO A 78 0.97 17.13 21.79
CA PRO A 78 -0.27 17.44 22.47
C PRO A 78 -0.10 18.85 23.02
N GLN A 79 -1.05 19.75 22.75
CA GLN A 79 -0.99 21.12 23.25
C GLN A 79 -1.04 21.04 24.77
N VAL A 80 0.12 20.81 25.40
CA VAL A 80 0.27 20.77 26.84
C VAL A 80 0.20 22.21 27.26
N SER A 81 -0.88 22.57 27.95
CA SER A 81 -1.02 23.93 28.48
C SER A 81 0.16 24.25 29.40
N GLU A 82 0.87 25.34 29.14
CA GLU A 82 1.95 25.84 30.02
C GLU A 82 1.43 26.29 31.40
N ARG A 83 0.10 26.39 31.56
CA ARG A 83 -0.52 26.75 32.84
C ARG A 83 -0.30 25.62 33.85
N PRO A 84 0.27 25.91 35.03
CA PRO A 84 0.47 24.90 36.05
C PRO A 84 -0.89 24.34 36.47
N LEU A 85 -1.00 23.01 36.49
CA LEU A 85 -2.17 22.32 37.03
C LEU A 85 -2.19 22.54 38.54
N THR A 86 -2.96 23.54 38.98
CA THR A 86 -3.14 23.82 40.41
C THR A 86 -4.27 22.97 40.98
N ALA A 87 -4.22 22.64 42.27
CA ALA A 87 -5.27 21.87 42.95
C ALA A 87 -6.66 22.52 42.77
N ARG A 88 -6.72 23.86 42.86
CA ARG A 88 -7.96 24.62 42.62
C ARG A 88 -8.49 24.47 41.18
N LEU A 89 -7.60 24.43 40.18
CA LEU A 89 -8.00 24.20 38.79
C LEU A 89 -8.48 22.76 38.58
N PHE A 90 -7.83 21.79 39.22
CA PHE A 90 -8.25 20.40 39.19
C PHE A 90 -9.65 20.21 39.80
N ASP A 91 -9.90 20.77 40.98
CA ASP A 91 -11.21 20.69 41.65
C ASP A 91 -12.31 21.39 40.84
N ALA A 92 -11.97 22.50 40.16
CA ALA A 92 -12.89 23.21 39.28
C ALA A 92 -13.22 22.41 38.00
N LEU A 93 -12.26 21.63 37.48
CA LEU A 93 -12.45 20.78 36.30
C LEU A 93 -13.17 19.46 36.63
N PHE A 94 -13.02 18.95 37.86
CA PHE A 94 -13.60 17.68 38.31
C PHE A 94 -14.48 17.84 39.58
N PRO A 95 -15.58 18.60 39.52
CA PRO A 95 -16.35 18.98 40.71
C PRO A 95 -17.09 17.84 41.43
N ASN A 96 -17.09 16.61 40.89
CA ASN A 96 -17.95 15.52 41.37
C ASN A 96 -17.20 14.25 41.82
N LYS A 97 -15.94 14.37 42.26
CA LYS A 97 -15.12 13.23 42.69
C LYS A 97 -14.62 13.29 44.13
N SER A 98 -15.39 13.93 45.02
CA SER A 98 -15.21 13.80 46.46
C SER A 98 -16.45 13.18 47.09
N ARG A 99 -16.54 11.85 47.04
CA ARG A 99 -17.32 11.02 47.98
C ARG A 99 -16.40 9.96 48.54
#